data_AF-D2QRJ9-F1
#
_entry.id   AF-D2QRJ9-F1
#
_cell.length_a   1.000
_cell.length_b   1.000
_cell.length_c   1.000
_cell.angle_alpha   90.00
_cell.angle_beta   90.00
_cell.angle_gamma   90.00
#
_symmetry.space_group_name_H-M   'P 1'
#
loop_
_entity.id
_entity.type
_entity.pdbx_description
1 polymer ?
#
loop_
_entity_poly.entity_id
_entity_poly.type
_entity_poly.pdbx_seq_one_letter_code
_entity_poly.pdbx_strand_id
1 'polypeptide(L)'
;MINVKDTAFGAVGNGQTDDAAAIQRAVNYAKSLNAPGGGIYRATIYFPAGYYYISSPIDLTNTNGIWLVGDGGKYINSGIIGNTSGPMFDFSGSSLSGCENFFFLSSTGFGATRSTIGVQFALTASGGLNCGIRQCSFQMEDFATANSGLGTIGILNIRSEEFFISECLIRANTPVALSNSTSVTGPSNTYTASSRFQTLSSGIGSMGATNIHSTSLENYEKRQPALVLNGVNSLSFQGYLSRITANNGTNETAIFCNQYTTNLRIHATIESFSRVLQVSNGGFEGNELTIVSANVSAPSTELINVTGCNVKGLKARISLPTLSERNNRYVIYHSPSTDPNQQASGSITNSEITCYDIVFNQYVISANLLKKSENVIFNTSRPFEKRGGRIRQLSNNTVSAGTVGSPVDAAIFSFRQADNFASTNGRGGYYRIWIDGVIRAGGYGSGGSAVLSFQAQLIVNQNNTGNMDAPSATVIILDKSVTNPSYIDIMGVLVTVNFASNIGTVTISPRVAGTGTNEPISYDGVAELQSDFLVNGSIPL
;
A
#
# COMPACT_ATOMS: atom_id res chain seq x y z
N MET A 1 -34.15 -16.06 22.19
CA MET A 1 -34.22 -15.47 20.84
C MET A 1 -35.48 -14.63 20.77
N ILE A 2 -35.41 -13.45 20.16
CA ILE A 2 -36.53 -12.50 20.03
C ILE A 2 -36.83 -12.36 18.54
N ASN A 3 -38.00 -12.78 18.07
CA ASN A 3 -38.35 -12.67 16.65
C ASN A 3 -39.12 -11.37 16.40
N VAL A 4 -38.63 -10.50 15.50
CA VAL A 4 -39.28 -9.20 15.23
C VAL A 4 -40.71 -9.31 14.68
N LYS A 5 -41.09 -10.46 14.11
CA LYS A 5 -42.44 -10.73 13.61
C LYS A 5 -43.41 -11.26 14.68
N ASP A 6 -42.93 -11.60 15.88
CA ASP A 6 -43.81 -12.03 16.97
C ASP A 6 -44.86 -10.95 17.25
N THR A 7 -46.07 -11.35 17.64
CA THR A 7 -47.20 -10.43 17.86
C THR A 7 -46.90 -9.31 18.85
N ALA A 8 -45.96 -9.52 19.79
CA ALA A 8 -45.50 -8.52 20.73
C ALA A 8 -44.71 -7.35 20.09
N PHE A 9 -44.08 -7.58 18.93
CA PHE A 9 -43.26 -6.59 18.22
C PHE A 9 -43.89 -6.18 16.89
N GLY A 10 -44.40 -7.12 16.11
CA GLY A 10 -45.27 -6.86 14.97
C GLY A 10 -44.60 -6.28 13.72
N ALA A 11 -43.34 -6.62 13.45
CA ALA A 11 -42.72 -6.28 12.16
C ALA A 11 -43.35 -7.10 11.03
N VAL A 12 -43.49 -6.52 9.85
CA VAL A 12 -44.15 -7.13 8.69
C VAL A 12 -43.12 -7.69 7.72
N GLY A 13 -42.07 -6.94 7.40
CA GLY A 13 -41.03 -7.38 6.48
C GLY A 13 -41.48 -7.52 5.02
N ASN A 14 -42.39 -6.64 4.56
CA ASN A 14 -42.93 -6.62 3.19
C ASN A 14 -42.28 -5.57 2.25
N GLY A 15 -41.31 -4.81 2.75
CA GLY A 15 -40.56 -3.77 2.03
C GLY A 15 -41.31 -2.45 1.86
N GLN A 16 -42.51 -2.32 2.41
CA GLN A 16 -43.38 -1.14 2.26
C GLN A 16 -43.80 -0.55 3.61
N THR A 17 -44.17 -1.41 4.55
CA THR A 17 -44.53 -1.02 5.90
C THR A 17 -43.28 -0.57 6.64
N ASP A 18 -43.37 0.57 7.33
CA ASP A 18 -42.28 1.05 8.18
C ASP A 18 -42.18 0.19 9.45
N ASP A 19 -41.18 -0.68 9.45
CA ASP A 19 -40.90 -1.63 10.50
C ASP A 19 -40.04 -1.03 11.62
N ALA A 20 -39.59 0.24 11.50
CA ALA A 20 -38.64 0.83 12.45
C ALA A 20 -39.14 0.77 13.91
N ALA A 21 -40.39 1.16 14.15
CA ALA A 21 -40.97 1.14 15.50
C ALA A 21 -41.14 -0.29 16.05
N ALA A 22 -41.48 -1.26 15.18
CA ALA A 22 -41.62 -2.67 15.57
C ALA A 22 -40.27 -3.29 15.93
N ILE A 23 -39.26 -3.06 15.10
CA ILE A 23 -37.88 -3.50 15.35
C ILE A 23 -37.34 -2.85 16.63
N GLN A 24 -37.56 -1.55 16.84
CA GLN A 24 -37.11 -0.87 18.06
C GLN A 24 -37.78 -1.43 19.31
N ARG A 25 -39.05 -1.86 19.27
CA ARG A 25 -39.68 -2.57 20.39
C ARG A 25 -38.94 -3.87 20.73
N ALA A 26 -38.54 -4.66 19.73
CA ALA A 26 -37.76 -5.87 19.94
C ALA A 26 -36.38 -5.57 20.54
N VAL A 27 -35.71 -4.51 20.08
CA VAL A 27 -34.43 -4.03 20.65
C VAL A 27 -34.59 -3.56 22.09
N ASN A 28 -35.62 -2.79 22.41
CA ASN A 28 -35.89 -2.31 23.76
C ASN A 28 -36.18 -3.47 24.72
N TYR A 29 -36.91 -4.49 24.25
CA TYR A 29 -37.12 -5.71 25.02
C TYR A 29 -35.81 -6.47 25.23
N ALA A 30 -34.96 -6.62 24.20
CA ALA A 30 -33.64 -7.24 24.35
C ALA A 30 -32.76 -6.49 25.37
N LYS A 31 -32.80 -5.15 25.35
CA LYS A 31 -32.09 -4.27 26.30
C LYS A 31 -32.52 -4.50 27.76
N SER A 32 -33.79 -4.86 28.00
CA SER A 32 -34.32 -5.10 29.36
C SER A 32 -34.02 -6.50 29.91
N LEU A 33 -33.59 -7.44 29.06
CA LEU A 33 -33.22 -8.77 29.51
C LEU A 33 -31.89 -8.76 30.27
N ASN A 34 -31.82 -9.57 31.32
CA ASN A 34 -30.57 -9.91 31.98
C ASN A 34 -29.86 -11.00 31.20
N ALA A 35 -28.52 -10.97 31.20
CA ALA A 35 -27.73 -12.03 30.59
C ALA A 35 -27.99 -13.37 31.32
N PRO A 36 -28.32 -14.45 30.59
CA PRO A 36 -28.52 -15.76 31.20
C PRO A 36 -27.29 -16.19 32.02
N GLY A 37 -27.52 -16.62 33.27
CA GLY A 37 -26.44 -17.10 34.14
C GLY A 37 -25.39 -16.05 34.54
N GLY A 38 -25.68 -14.76 34.37
CA GLY A 38 -24.72 -13.68 34.65
C GLY A 38 -23.61 -13.55 33.60
N GLY A 39 -23.79 -14.16 32.43
CA GLY A 39 -22.85 -14.07 31.32
C GLY A 39 -22.80 -12.68 30.65
N ILE A 40 -22.05 -12.59 29.56
CA ILE A 40 -21.86 -11.35 28.79
C ILE A 40 -22.83 -11.19 27.62
N TYR A 41 -23.32 -12.30 27.07
CA TYR A 41 -24.29 -12.33 25.98
C TYR A 41 -25.71 -12.22 26.54
N ARG A 42 -26.50 -11.27 26.03
CA ARG A 42 -27.88 -11.00 26.49
C ARG A 42 -28.92 -11.64 25.60
N ALA A 43 -28.92 -11.34 24.29
CA ALA A 43 -29.99 -11.76 23.41
C ALA A 43 -29.59 -11.76 21.93
N THR A 44 -30.19 -12.68 21.16
CA THR A 44 -30.28 -12.59 19.70
C THR A 44 -31.67 -12.08 19.32
N ILE A 45 -31.68 -11.04 18.48
CA ILE A 45 -32.88 -10.55 17.80
C ILE A 45 -32.85 -11.10 16.37
N TYR A 46 -33.82 -11.95 16.08
CA TYR A 46 -33.95 -12.67 14.82
C TYR A 46 -34.92 -11.95 13.88
N PHE A 47 -34.49 -11.81 12.62
CA PHE A 47 -35.23 -11.22 11.52
C PHE A 47 -35.54 -12.33 10.51
N PRO A 48 -36.75 -12.90 10.51
CA PRO A 48 -37.17 -13.86 9.49
C PRO A 48 -37.01 -13.28 8.07
N ALA A 49 -37.01 -14.14 7.05
CA ALA A 49 -36.99 -13.69 5.67
C ALA A 49 -38.04 -12.60 5.39
N GLY A 50 -37.63 -11.58 4.64
CA GLY A 50 -38.43 -10.39 4.35
C GLY A 50 -37.58 -9.15 4.12
N TYR A 51 -38.23 -8.09 3.65
CA TYR A 51 -37.63 -6.77 3.47
C TYR A 51 -38.21 -5.82 4.52
N TYR A 52 -37.38 -5.29 5.40
CA TYR A 52 -37.79 -4.41 6.48
C TYR A 52 -37.46 -2.98 6.09
N TYR A 53 -38.48 -2.19 5.76
CA TYR A 53 -38.30 -0.77 5.50
C TYR A 53 -38.20 -0.02 6.82
N ILE A 54 -37.20 0.85 6.96
CA ILE A 54 -37.01 1.68 8.16
C ILE A 54 -36.89 3.16 7.78
N SER A 55 -37.75 4.00 8.34
CA SER A 55 -37.69 5.47 8.16
C SER A 55 -36.82 6.17 9.20
N SER A 56 -36.37 5.45 10.22
CA SER A 56 -35.51 5.98 11.29
C SER A 56 -34.41 4.97 11.67
N PRO A 57 -33.23 5.44 12.11
CA PRO A 57 -32.17 4.56 12.58
C PRO A 57 -32.65 3.67 13.74
N ILE A 58 -32.20 2.41 13.78
CA ILE A 58 -32.42 1.54 14.93
C ILE A 58 -31.36 1.81 15.99
N ASP A 59 -31.80 2.19 17.19
CA ASP A 59 -30.95 2.51 18.33
C ASP A 59 -30.49 1.25 19.06
N LEU A 60 -29.27 0.82 18.75
CA LEU A 60 -28.56 -0.24 19.45
C LEU A 60 -27.48 0.32 20.38
N THR A 61 -27.52 1.61 20.69
CA THR A 61 -26.46 2.26 21.44
C THR A 61 -26.39 1.79 22.90
N ASN A 62 -25.17 1.82 23.45
CA ASN A 62 -24.85 1.38 24.81
C ASN A 62 -25.42 -0.01 25.16
N THR A 63 -25.50 -0.91 24.18
CA THR A 63 -25.93 -2.30 24.41
C THR A 63 -24.74 -3.18 24.77
N ASN A 64 -24.99 -4.27 25.49
CA ASN A 64 -23.96 -5.27 25.75
C ASN A 64 -24.52 -6.66 25.40
N GLY A 65 -23.86 -7.37 24.48
CA GLY A 65 -24.22 -8.74 24.16
C GLY A 65 -25.54 -8.89 23.38
N ILE A 66 -25.89 -7.91 22.54
CA ILE A 66 -27.07 -7.99 21.65
C ILE A 66 -26.61 -8.21 20.21
N TRP A 67 -27.04 -9.33 19.63
CA TRP A 67 -26.69 -9.71 18.27
C TRP A 67 -27.93 -9.74 17.37
N LEU A 68 -27.89 -9.04 16.24
CA LEU A 68 -28.96 -9.08 15.24
C LEU A 68 -28.67 -10.16 14.22
N VAL A 69 -29.65 -11.00 13.91
CA VAL A 69 -29.48 -12.15 13.01
C VAL A 69 -30.58 -12.14 11.96
N GLY A 70 -30.22 -11.96 10.70
CA GLY A 70 -31.11 -12.25 9.59
C GLY A 70 -31.26 -13.75 9.34
N ASP A 71 -32.24 -14.13 8.52
CA ASP A 71 -32.58 -15.54 8.23
C ASP A 71 -31.47 -16.30 7.50
N GLY A 72 -30.49 -15.59 6.95
CA GLY A 72 -29.38 -16.20 6.20
C GLY A 72 -29.85 -16.88 4.92
N GLY A 73 -29.04 -17.81 4.41
CA GLY A 73 -29.33 -18.60 3.21
C GLY A 73 -28.61 -18.12 1.93
N LYS A 74 -28.80 -18.87 0.84
CA LYS A 74 -28.07 -18.71 -0.44
C LYS A 74 -28.12 -17.30 -1.04
N TYR A 75 -29.14 -16.51 -0.69
CA TYR A 75 -29.37 -15.17 -1.23
C TYR A 75 -29.49 -14.06 -0.16
N ILE A 76 -29.17 -14.35 1.11
CA ILE A 76 -29.37 -13.44 2.25
C ILE A 76 -30.82 -12.92 2.27
N ASN A 77 -31.71 -13.66 2.93
CA ASN A 77 -33.15 -13.46 2.77
C ASN A 77 -33.75 -12.33 3.63
N SER A 78 -32.96 -11.67 4.49
CA SER A 78 -33.41 -10.58 5.35
C SER A 78 -32.80 -9.25 4.92
N GLY A 79 -33.60 -8.43 4.24
CA GLY A 79 -33.20 -7.14 3.71
C GLY A 79 -33.59 -5.98 4.63
N ILE A 80 -32.70 -5.01 4.85
CA ILE A 80 -32.99 -3.73 5.49
C ILE A 80 -33.01 -2.66 4.40
N ILE A 81 -34.16 -2.01 4.20
CA ILE A 81 -34.31 -0.89 3.25
C ILE A 81 -34.31 0.40 4.06
N GLY A 82 -33.16 1.08 4.09
CA GLY A 82 -32.96 2.23 4.97
C GLY A 82 -33.28 3.58 4.32
N ASN A 83 -34.16 4.37 4.95
CA ASN A 83 -34.47 5.76 4.62
C ASN A 83 -34.34 6.66 5.86
N THR A 84 -33.13 6.76 6.42
CA THR A 84 -32.91 7.27 7.79
C THR A 84 -32.19 8.63 7.89
N SER A 85 -31.69 9.17 6.77
CA SER A 85 -30.75 10.30 6.71
C SER A 85 -29.47 10.12 7.54
N GLY A 86 -29.07 8.88 7.80
CA GLY A 86 -27.93 8.56 8.67
C GLY A 86 -27.60 7.07 8.66
N PRO A 87 -27.16 6.50 9.79
CA PRO A 87 -26.95 5.07 9.93
C PRO A 87 -28.28 4.31 9.90
N MET A 88 -28.31 3.13 9.27
CA MET A 88 -29.44 2.21 9.41
C MET A 88 -29.46 1.62 10.82
N PHE A 89 -28.31 1.07 11.26
CA PHE A 89 -28.10 0.60 12.64
C PHE A 89 -26.98 1.38 13.31
N ASP A 90 -27.22 1.84 14.54
CA ASP A 90 -26.24 2.58 15.34
C ASP A 90 -25.89 1.80 16.62
N PHE A 91 -24.70 1.21 16.64
CA PHE A 91 -24.13 0.48 17.77
C PHE A 91 -23.19 1.34 18.63
N SER A 92 -23.22 2.67 18.53
CA SER A 92 -22.37 3.55 19.33
C SER A 92 -22.43 3.21 20.82
N GLY A 93 -21.29 2.97 21.46
CA GLY A 93 -21.18 2.63 22.86
C GLY A 93 -21.43 1.16 23.20
N SER A 94 -21.77 0.34 22.20
CA SER A 94 -22.08 -1.07 22.42
C SER A 94 -20.85 -1.91 22.59
N SER A 95 -20.98 -3.01 23.31
CA SER A 95 -19.93 -4.02 23.41
C SER A 95 -20.47 -5.41 23.15
N LEU A 96 -19.65 -6.29 22.55
CA LEU A 96 -20.04 -7.68 22.26
C LEU A 96 -21.34 -7.77 21.41
N SER A 97 -21.56 -6.77 20.56
CA SER A 97 -22.79 -6.58 19.79
C SER A 97 -22.49 -6.45 18.31
N GLY A 98 -23.49 -6.68 17.48
CA GLY A 98 -23.27 -6.65 16.03
C GLY A 98 -24.43 -7.23 15.26
N CYS A 99 -24.19 -7.49 13.98
CA CYS A 99 -25.19 -8.08 13.11
C CYS A 99 -24.59 -9.10 12.13
N GLU A 100 -25.43 -10.05 11.73
CA GLU A 100 -25.08 -11.01 10.69
C GLU A 100 -26.26 -11.37 9.80
N ASN A 101 -25.96 -11.86 8.59
CA ASN A 101 -26.94 -12.38 7.64
C ASN A 101 -27.96 -11.35 7.12
N PHE A 102 -27.52 -10.10 6.90
CA PHE A 102 -28.35 -9.02 6.35
C PHE A 102 -27.94 -8.56 4.96
N PHE A 103 -28.94 -8.18 4.18
CA PHE A 103 -28.76 -7.36 2.98
C PHE A 103 -29.18 -5.92 3.29
N PHE A 104 -28.25 -4.97 3.31
CA PHE A 104 -28.53 -3.55 3.52
C PHE A 104 -28.69 -2.84 2.19
N LEU A 105 -29.80 -2.14 2.01
CA LEU A 105 -30.11 -1.37 0.80
C LEU A 105 -30.43 0.08 1.16
N SER A 106 -29.67 1.02 0.60
CA SER A 106 -30.10 2.43 0.55
C SER A 106 -30.79 2.65 -0.79
N SER A 107 -32.10 2.81 -0.79
CA SER A 107 -32.89 2.83 -2.03
C SER A 107 -32.79 4.16 -2.78
N THR A 108 -32.60 4.05 -4.10
CA THR A 108 -32.74 5.15 -5.05
C THR A 108 -34.15 5.73 -4.98
N GLY A 109 -34.29 7.06 -5.04
CA GLY A 109 -35.58 7.75 -5.09
C GLY A 109 -35.97 8.50 -3.80
N PHE A 110 -35.28 8.27 -2.68
CA PHE A 110 -35.57 8.94 -1.42
C PHE A 110 -34.92 10.33 -1.24
N GLY A 111 -34.31 10.91 -2.28
CA GLY A 111 -33.69 12.25 -2.19
C GLY A 111 -32.77 12.38 -0.97
N ALA A 112 -32.83 13.49 -0.23
CA ALA A 112 -32.01 13.71 0.97
C ALA A 112 -32.35 12.79 2.17
N THR A 113 -33.44 12.01 2.15
CA THR A 113 -33.83 11.17 3.29
C THR A 113 -33.17 9.80 3.30
N ARG A 114 -32.52 9.40 2.21
CA ARG A 114 -31.81 8.10 2.10
C ARG A 114 -30.80 7.89 3.23
N SER A 115 -30.56 6.64 3.60
CA SER A 115 -29.50 6.32 4.58
C SER A 115 -28.12 6.60 4.00
N THR A 116 -27.31 7.36 4.71
CA THR A 116 -25.95 7.72 4.27
C THR A 116 -24.89 6.81 4.87
N ILE A 117 -25.23 6.02 5.88
CA ILE A 117 -24.36 5.04 6.54
C ILE A 117 -25.14 3.72 6.66
N GLY A 118 -24.51 2.58 6.35
CA GLY A 118 -25.11 1.26 6.59
C GLY A 118 -25.16 0.96 8.10
N VAL A 119 -24.00 0.69 8.68
CA VAL A 119 -23.87 0.43 10.13
C VAL A 119 -22.78 1.30 10.73
N GLN A 120 -23.07 1.90 11.89
CA GLN A 120 -22.13 2.70 12.67
C GLN A 120 -21.75 1.98 13.97
N PHE A 121 -20.46 1.96 14.27
CA PHE A 121 -19.89 1.62 15.57
C PHE A 121 -19.08 2.81 16.05
N ALA A 122 -19.19 3.12 17.34
CA ALA A 122 -18.38 4.18 17.92
C ALA A 122 -18.13 3.94 19.41
N LEU A 123 -17.03 4.47 19.92
CA LEU A 123 -16.79 4.54 21.36
C LEU A 123 -17.63 5.65 22.00
N THR A 124 -18.27 5.36 23.13
CA THR A 124 -18.93 6.34 24.00
C THR A 124 -18.37 6.22 25.42
N ALA A 125 -18.92 6.96 26.39
CA ALA A 125 -18.59 6.77 27.80
C ALA A 125 -19.00 5.39 28.35
N SER A 126 -19.89 4.67 27.66
CA SER A 126 -20.48 3.41 28.12
C SER A 126 -19.82 2.15 27.53
N GLY A 127 -18.93 2.29 26.54
CA GLY A 127 -18.29 1.15 25.87
C GLY A 127 -18.01 1.39 24.40
N GLY A 128 -17.79 0.30 23.66
CA GLY A 128 -17.43 0.32 22.24
C GLY A 128 -16.50 -0.83 21.84
N LEU A 129 -16.60 -2.01 22.46
CA LEU A 129 -15.57 -3.05 22.39
C LEU A 129 -16.13 -4.37 21.83
N ASN A 130 -15.32 -5.14 21.10
CA ASN A 130 -15.69 -6.49 20.62
C ASN A 130 -16.97 -6.51 19.76
N CYS A 131 -17.18 -5.47 18.97
CA CYS A 131 -18.31 -5.41 18.04
C CYS A 131 -17.92 -5.92 16.66
N GLY A 132 -18.90 -6.32 15.84
CA GLY A 132 -18.57 -6.70 14.47
C GLY A 132 -19.75 -7.04 13.58
N ILE A 133 -19.43 -7.38 12.34
CA ILE A 133 -20.39 -7.73 11.30
C ILE A 133 -19.94 -9.00 10.59
N ARG A 134 -20.87 -9.90 10.29
CA ARG A 134 -20.59 -11.14 9.53
C ARG A 134 -21.60 -11.40 8.43
N GLN A 135 -21.16 -11.92 7.28
CA GLN A 135 -22.06 -12.45 6.25
C GLN A 135 -23.14 -11.45 5.82
N CYS A 136 -22.75 -10.16 5.71
CA CYS A 136 -23.65 -9.09 5.31
C CYS A 136 -23.28 -8.57 3.92
N SER A 137 -24.29 -8.21 3.14
CA SER A 137 -24.12 -7.53 1.87
C SER A 137 -24.68 -6.12 1.97
N PHE A 138 -23.93 -5.13 1.51
CA PHE A 138 -24.34 -3.72 1.48
C PHE A 138 -24.41 -3.25 0.04
N GLN A 139 -25.56 -2.67 -0.33
CA GLN A 139 -25.76 -1.92 -1.55
C GLN A 139 -26.22 -0.52 -1.14
N MET A 140 -25.26 0.32 -0.78
CA MET A 140 -25.52 1.73 -0.53
C MET A 140 -25.71 2.46 -1.86
N GLU A 141 -26.41 3.59 -1.87
CA GLU A 141 -26.58 4.38 -3.09
C GLU A 141 -25.28 5.14 -3.44
N ASP A 142 -25.03 5.42 -4.72
CA ASP A 142 -24.02 6.39 -5.11
C ASP A 142 -24.54 7.81 -4.81
N PHE A 143 -24.15 8.37 -3.66
CA PHE A 143 -24.53 9.71 -3.24
C PHE A 143 -23.31 10.49 -2.77
N ALA A 144 -22.47 10.88 -3.74
CA ALA A 144 -21.15 11.45 -3.52
C ALA A 144 -21.08 12.65 -2.53
N THR A 145 -22.14 13.46 -2.41
CA THR A 145 -22.15 14.63 -1.51
C THR A 145 -22.51 14.29 -0.07
N ALA A 146 -22.99 13.07 0.23
CA ALA A 146 -23.26 12.64 1.60
C ALA A 146 -22.00 12.68 2.47
N ASN A 147 -22.19 12.78 3.78
CA ASN A 147 -21.14 12.73 4.79
C ASN A 147 -19.98 13.67 4.44
N SER A 148 -20.31 14.94 4.19
CA SER A 148 -19.37 15.99 3.81
C SER A 148 -18.53 15.68 2.57
N GLY A 149 -19.07 14.92 1.62
CA GLY A 149 -18.38 14.55 0.39
C GLY A 149 -17.65 13.20 0.42
N LEU A 150 -17.67 12.46 1.54
CA LEU A 150 -17.22 11.05 1.57
C LEU A 150 -18.20 10.09 0.88
N GLY A 151 -19.36 10.60 0.49
CA GLY A 151 -20.45 9.84 -0.09
C GLY A 151 -21.08 8.89 0.92
N THR A 152 -21.81 7.89 0.44
CA THR A 152 -22.35 6.84 1.32
C THR A 152 -21.23 6.00 1.92
N ILE A 153 -21.42 5.58 3.17
CA ILE A 153 -20.48 4.73 3.89
C ILE A 153 -21.16 3.39 4.19
N GLY A 154 -20.51 2.27 3.88
CA GLY A 154 -21.06 0.95 4.22
C GLY A 154 -20.97 0.71 5.72
N ILE A 155 -19.74 0.70 6.24
CA ILE A 155 -19.44 0.53 7.66
C ILE A 155 -18.58 1.68 8.14
N LEU A 156 -19.03 2.34 9.20
CA LEU A 156 -18.29 3.39 9.90
C LEU A 156 -17.89 2.90 11.29
N ASN A 157 -16.59 2.89 11.60
CA ASN A 157 -16.10 2.63 12.94
C ASN A 157 -15.30 3.84 13.46
N ILE A 158 -15.77 4.41 14.57
CA ILE A 158 -15.13 5.49 15.30
C ILE A 158 -14.63 5.00 16.66
N ARG A 159 -13.37 4.60 16.75
CA ARG A 159 -12.74 4.14 18.00
C ARG A 159 -13.38 2.92 18.65
N SER A 160 -14.27 2.20 17.97
CA SER A 160 -14.72 0.91 18.48
C SER A 160 -13.54 -0.06 18.40
N GLU A 161 -13.14 -0.59 19.54
CA GLU A 161 -11.96 -1.45 19.65
C GLU A 161 -12.34 -2.92 19.52
N GLU A 162 -11.36 -3.76 19.20
CA GLU A 162 -11.54 -5.22 19.04
C GLU A 162 -12.61 -5.53 17.99
N PHE A 163 -12.61 -4.74 16.91
CA PHE A 163 -13.65 -4.73 15.90
C PHE A 163 -13.38 -5.73 14.79
N PHE A 164 -14.44 -6.33 14.22
CA PHE A 164 -14.29 -7.22 13.07
C PHE A 164 -15.35 -7.06 11.98
N ILE A 165 -14.95 -7.33 10.74
CA ILE A 165 -15.81 -7.53 9.57
C ILE A 165 -15.42 -8.86 8.94
N SER A 166 -16.37 -9.76 8.71
CA SER A 166 -16.08 -11.08 8.13
C SER A 166 -17.08 -11.44 7.04
N GLU A 167 -16.58 -11.93 5.90
CA GLU A 167 -17.41 -12.51 4.83
C GLU A 167 -18.47 -11.54 4.30
N CYS A 168 -18.13 -10.25 4.18
CA CYS A 168 -19.06 -9.22 3.71
C CYS A 168 -18.80 -8.83 2.25
N LEU A 169 -19.85 -8.38 1.56
CA LEU A 169 -19.75 -7.61 0.31
C LEU A 169 -20.23 -6.20 0.61
N ILE A 170 -19.38 -5.19 0.40
CA ILE A 170 -19.70 -3.81 0.78
C ILE A 170 -19.59 -2.89 -0.43
N ARG A 171 -20.73 -2.40 -0.91
CA ARG A 171 -20.83 -1.46 -2.03
C ARG A 171 -21.28 -0.10 -1.53
N ALA A 172 -20.42 0.90 -1.64
CA ALA A 172 -20.70 2.27 -1.22
C ALA A 172 -19.74 3.25 -1.90
N ASN A 173 -19.90 4.56 -1.71
CA ASN A 173 -18.83 5.49 -2.12
C ASN A 173 -17.56 5.23 -1.32
N THR A 174 -17.69 5.08 0.00
CA THR A 174 -16.62 4.67 0.92
C THR A 174 -17.06 3.40 1.65
N PRO A 175 -16.77 2.19 1.12
CA PRO A 175 -17.18 0.93 1.74
C PRO A 175 -16.89 0.84 3.24
N VAL A 176 -15.66 1.13 3.66
CA VAL A 176 -15.25 1.09 5.07
C VAL A 176 -14.44 2.34 5.42
N ALA A 177 -14.84 2.99 6.52
CA ALA A 177 -14.09 4.07 7.15
C ALA A 177 -13.82 3.75 8.63
N LEU A 178 -12.54 3.76 9.00
CA LEU A 178 -12.06 3.50 10.36
C LEU A 178 -11.35 4.75 10.87
N SER A 179 -11.75 5.29 12.02
CA SER A 179 -11.11 6.47 12.61
C SER A 179 -10.91 6.35 14.11
N ASN A 180 -9.76 6.81 14.57
CA ASN A 180 -9.37 6.92 15.97
C ASN A 180 -9.90 8.19 16.66
N SER A 181 -10.71 8.98 15.94
CA SER A 181 -11.35 10.19 16.42
C SER A 181 -12.70 10.36 15.70
N THR A 182 -13.57 11.25 16.18
CA THR A 182 -14.83 11.55 15.48
C THR A 182 -14.62 12.24 14.13
N SER A 183 -13.42 12.75 13.83
CA SER A 183 -13.07 13.31 12.53
C SER A 183 -12.58 12.22 11.59
N VAL A 184 -13.29 12.03 10.48
CA VAL A 184 -12.94 11.12 9.39
C VAL A 184 -12.51 11.95 8.20
N THR A 185 -11.22 11.97 7.92
CA THR A 185 -10.66 12.72 6.79
C THR A 185 -10.38 11.78 5.65
N GLY A 186 -11.06 11.98 4.52
CA GLY A 186 -10.72 11.40 3.23
C GLY A 186 -9.74 12.29 2.45
N PRO A 187 -9.46 11.97 1.17
CA PRO A 187 -8.42 12.67 0.41
C PRO A 187 -8.67 14.17 0.17
N SER A 188 -9.92 14.61 0.18
CA SER A 188 -10.27 16.03 -0.05
C SER A 188 -11.37 16.55 0.87
N ASN A 189 -11.86 15.72 1.79
CA ASN A 189 -13.06 15.97 2.56
C ASN A 189 -12.86 15.54 4.02
N THR A 190 -13.52 16.21 4.95
CA THR A 190 -13.56 15.78 6.36
C THR A 190 -15.01 15.71 6.82
N TYR A 191 -15.37 14.57 7.39
CA TYR A 191 -16.66 14.28 7.99
C TYR A 191 -16.51 14.15 9.50
N THR A 192 -17.39 14.80 10.25
CA THR A 192 -17.46 14.62 11.71
C THR A 192 -18.58 13.62 12.01
N ALA A 193 -18.19 12.42 12.44
CA ALA A 193 -19.11 11.39 12.87
C ALA A 193 -19.90 11.83 14.11
N SER A 194 -21.17 11.44 14.16
CA SER A 194 -22.07 11.70 15.27
C SER A 194 -23.06 10.54 15.42
N SER A 195 -23.62 10.38 16.63
CA SER A 195 -24.76 9.51 16.87
C SER A 195 -25.95 10.37 17.29
N ARG A 196 -27.16 10.01 16.85
CA ARG A 196 -28.40 10.67 17.28
C ARG A 196 -28.82 10.26 18.70
N PHE A 197 -28.26 9.16 19.20
CA PHE A 197 -28.68 8.55 20.47
C PHE A 197 -27.64 8.71 21.57
N GLN A 198 -26.35 8.88 21.23
CA GLN A 198 -25.27 9.02 22.20
C GLN A 198 -24.25 10.09 21.82
N THR A 199 -23.58 10.62 22.84
CA THR A 199 -22.37 11.42 22.66
C THR A 199 -21.18 10.50 22.43
N LEU A 200 -20.50 10.69 21.29
CA LEU A 200 -19.28 9.94 20.96
C LEU A 200 -18.10 10.43 21.82
N SER A 201 -17.19 9.53 22.15
CA SER A 201 -15.98 9.87 22.91
C SER A 201 -15.11 10.85 22.13
N SER A 202 -14.79 11.99 22.74
CA SER A 202 -13.96 13.04 22.13
C SER A 202 -12.47 12.70 22.18
N GLY A 203 -11.68 13.42 21.36
CA GLY A 203 -10.23 13.24 21.29
C GLY A 203 -9.77 12.09 20.40
N ILE A 204 -8.48 11.78 20.50
CA ILE A 204 -7.79 10.73 19.76
C ILE A 204 -7.59 9.55 20.70
N GLY A 205 -7.91 8.33 20.25
CA GLY A 205 -7.75 7.11 21.05
C GLY A 205 -7.21 5.93 20.26
N SER A 206 -7.12 4.78 20.90
CA SER A 206 -6.83 3.50 20.24
C SER A 206 -8.08 2.97 19.53
N MET A 207 -7.89 2.13 18.50
CA MET A 207 -8.93 1.28 17.90
C MET A 207 -8.72 -0.20 18.24
N GLY A 208 -7.82 -0.50 19.17
CA GLY A 208 -7.39 -1.85 19.52
C GLY A 208 -6.97 -2.66 18.29
N ALA A 209 -7.34 -3.94 18.28
CA ALA A 209 -7.18 -4.80 17.12
C ALA A 209 -8.41 -4.69 16.20
N THR A 210 -8.22 -4.39 14.92
CA THR A 210 -9.28 -4.50 13.91
C THR A 210 -8.98 -5.63 12.93
N ASN A 211 -9.98 -6.45 12.58
CA ASN A 211 -9.81 -7.53 11.60
C ASN A 211 -10.90 -7.49 10.52
N ILE A 212 -10.50 -7.50 9.26
CA ILE A 212 -11.38 -7.57 8.10
C ILE A 212 -10.96 -8.78 7.28
N HIS A 213 -11.81 -9.79 7.17
CA HIS A 213 -11.48 -11.06 6.52
C HIS A 213 -12.54 -11.48 5.50
N SER A 214 -12.11 -12.13 4.42
CA SER A 214 -12.97 -12.63 3.33
C SER A 214 -13.98 -11.60 2.83
N THR A 215 -13.59 -10.32 2.81
CA THR A 215 -14.51 -9.21 2.54
C THR A 215 -14.18 -8.56 1.21
N SER A 216 -15.21 -8.26 0.42
CA SER A 216 -15.12 -7.48 -0.82
C SER A 216 -15.56 -6.04 -0.55
N LEU A 217 -14.70 -5.09 -0.87
CA LEU A 217 -14.96 -3.65 -0.79
C LEU A 217 -15.04 -3.09 -2.21
N GLU A 218 -16.24 -2.73 -2.66
CA GLU A 218 -16.44 -2.21 -4.01
C GLU A 218 -16.91 -0.76 -3.94
N ASN A 219 -16.06 0.17 -4.38
CA ASN A 219 -16.40 1.58 -4.37
C ASN A 219 -17.15 1.98 -5.65
N TYR A 220 -17.99 3.01 -5.54
CA TYR A 220 -18.53 3.69 -6.72
C TYR A 220 -17.53 4.70 -7.26
N GLU A 221 -17.21 4.55 -8.54
CA GLU A 221 -16.45 5.52 -9.31
C GLU A 221 -15.05 5.84 -8.76
N LYS A 222 -14.45 6.94 -9.21
CA LYS A 222 -13.12 7.42 -8.84
C LYS A 222 -13.21 8.62 -7.89
N ARG A 223 -14.17 8.62 -6.96
CA ARG A 223 -14.37 9.73 -6.02
C ARG A 223 -13.68 9.50 -4.68
N GLN A 224 -13.85 8.31 -4.11
CA GLN A 224 -13.36 7.96 -2.78
C GLN A 224 -12.54 6.67 -2.77
N PRO A 225 -11.65 6.49 -1.77
CA PRO A 225 -10.98 5.21 -1.54
C PRO A 225 -11.96 4.13 -1.09
N ALA A 226 -11.63 2.87 -1.37
CA ALA A 226 -12.40 1.74 -0.88
C ALA A 226 -12.24 1.56 0.64
N LEU A 227 -11.06 1.87 1.18
CA LEU A 227 -10.74 1.79 2.60
C LEU A 227 -10.09 3.09 3.09
N VAL A 228 -10.73 3.74 4.05
CA VAL A 228 -10.25 4.98 4.68
C VAL A 228 -9.82 4.70 6.12
N LEU A 229 -8.55 4.98 6.44
CA LEU A 229 -7.90 4.69 7.70
C LEU A 229 -7.36 5.98 8.35
N ASN A 230 -7.98 6.41 9.44
CA ASN A 230 -7.61 7.61 10.18
C ASN A 230 -7.05 7.21 11.55
N GLY A 231 -5.75 6.91 11.60
CA GLY A 231 -5.03 6.68 12.85
C GLY A 231 -5.26 5.30 13.44
N VAL A 232 -5.43 4.31 12.56
CA VAL A 232 -5.61 2.90 12.93
C VAL A 232 -4.28 2.33 13.44
N ASN A 233 -4.28 1.80 14.66
CA ASN A 233 -3.09 1.29 15.33
C ASN A 233 -2.82 -0.21 15.09
N SER A 234 -3.83 -0.97 14.67
CA SER A 234 -3.68 -2.35 14.20
C SER A 234 -4.86 -2.75 13.31
N LEU A 235 -4.55 -3.24 12.10
CA LEU A 235 -5.54 -3.80 11.18
C LEU A 235 -4.96 -5.00 10.46
N SER A 236 -5.69 -6.10 10.47
CA SER A 236 -5.49 -7.22 9.53
C SER A 236 -6.59 -7.17 8.48
N PHE A 237 -6.25 -6.94 7.22
CA PHE A 237 -7.17 -6.98 6.09
C PHE A 237 -6.82 -8.15 5.17
N GLN A 238 -7.77 -9.03 4.91
CA GLN A 238 -7.73 -10.05 3.88
C GLN A 238 -8.98 -9.97 3.01
N GLY A 239 -8.82 -9.69 1.72
CA GLY A 239 -9.98 -9.56 0.86
C GLY A 239 -9.71 -8.97 -0.51
N TYR A 240 -10.75 -8.35 -1.05
CA TYR A 240 -10.77 -7.82 -2.40
C TYR A 240 -11.22 -6.36 -2.38
N LEU A 241 -10.53 -5.49 -3.13
CA LEU A 241 -10.93 -4.10 -3.30
C LEU A 241 -11.12 -3.83 -4.79
N SER A 242 -12.25 -3.27 -5.19
CA SER A 242 -12.51 -2.95 -6.60
C SER A 242 -13.39 -1.73 -6.79
N ARG A 243 -13.59 -1.37 -8.07
CA ARG A 243 -14.60 -0.42 -8.52
C ARG A 243 -15.73 -1.13 -9.22
N ILE A 244 -16.95 -0.70 -8.95
CA ILE A 244 -18.13 -1.14 -9.71
C ILE A 244 -18.20 -0.40 -11.05
N THR A 245 -17.89 0.89 -11.04
CA THR A 245 -17.88 1.79 -12.20
C THR A 245 -16.68 2.74 -12.10
N ALA A 246 -16.22 3.31 -13.22
CA ALA A 246 -15.01 4.15 -13.23
C ALA A 246 -15.18 5.48 -14.00
N ASN A 247 -16.41 5.99 -14.10
CA ASN A 247 -16.75 7.05 -15.06
C ASN A 247 -16.55 8.48 -14.53
N ASN A 248 -16.68 8.77 -13.23
CA ASN A 248 -16.43 10.12 -12.70
C ASN A 248 -15.45 10.13 -11.51
N GLY A 249 -14.90 11.32 -11.25
CA GLY A 249 -13.86 11.55 -10.25
C GLY A 249 -12.45 11.28 -10.78
N THR A 250 -11.44 11.58 -9.96
CA THR A 250 -10.01 11.48 -10.30
C THR A 250 -9.17 10.77 -9.23
N ASN A 251 -9.79 10.37 -8.12
CA ASN A 251 -9.10 9.67 -7.05
C ASN A 251 -8.84 8.23 -7.47
N GLU A 252 -7.57 7.84 -7.51
CA GLU A 252 -7.10 6.52 -7.92
C GLU A 252 -6.73 5.60 -6.77
N THR A 253 -6.93 6.04 -5.53
CA THR A 253 -6.44 5.39 -4.31
C THR A 253 -7.40 4.31 -3.83
N ALA A 254 -6.90 3.08 -3.61
CA ALA A 254 -7.67 2.01 -2.98
C ALA A 254 -7.72 2.15 -1.45
N ILE A 255 -6.54 2.33 -0.82
CA ILE A 255 -6.39 2.46 0.63
C ILE A 255 -5.79 3.82 0.96
N PHE A 256 -6.46 4.59 1.83
CA PHE A 256 -6.02 5.92 2.24
C PHE A 256 -5.74 5.98 3.73
N CYS A 257 -4.53 6.41 4.11
CA CYS A 257 -4.09 6.57 5.50
C CYS A 257 -3.75 8.04 5.79
N ASN A 258 -4.55 8.74 6.60
CA ASN A 258 -4.37 10.19 6.85
C ASN A 258 -3.86 10.57 8.24
N GLN A 259 -3.74 9.62 9.17
CA GLN A 259 -3.04 9.87 10.45
C GLN A 259 -2.10 8.72 10.77
N TYR A 260 -1.14 8.94 11.66
CA TYR A 260 -0.08 7.98 11.99
C TYR A 260 -0.64 6.57 12.16
N THR A 261 -0.11 5.63 11.39
CA THR A 261 -0.69 4.30 11.21
C THR A 261 0.37 3.22 11.39
N THR A 262 0.05 2.21 12.18
CA THR A 262 0.99 1.14 12.54
C THR A 262 0.35 -0.23 12.47
N ASN A 263 1.18 -1.27 12.35
CA ASN A 263 0.77 -2.67 12.41
C ASN A 263 -0.38 -3.02 11.46
N LEU A 264 -0.41 -2.43 10.27
CA LEU A 264 -1.28 -2.87 9.18
C LEU A 264 -0.71 -4.15 8.57
N ARG A 265 -1.58 -5.12 8.34
CA ARG A 265 -1.30 -6.33 7.56
C ARG A 265 -2.35 -6.43 6.48
N ILE A 266 -1.97 -6.17 5.23
CA ILE A 266 -2.88 -6.15 4.08
C ILE A 266 -2.52 -7.31 3.17
N HIS A 267 -3.44 -8.26 3.00
CA HIS A 267 -3.38 -9.31 1.99
C HIS A 267 -4.57 -9.14 1.04
N ALA A 268 -4.34 -8.55 -0.14
CA ALA A 268 -5.45 -8.13 -0.99
C ALA A 268 -5.19 -8.35 -2.49
N THR A 269 -6.28 -8.62 -3.22
CA THR A 269 -6.34 -8.33 -4.65
C THR A 269 -7.05 -6.98 -4.83
N ILE A 270 -6.44 -6.08 -5.59
CA ILE A 270 -6.91 -4.72 -5.82
C ILE A 270 -7.12 -4.54 -7.32
N GLU A 271 -8.35 -4.23 -7.72
CA GLU A 271 -8.72 -4.06 -9.12
C GLU A 271 -9.21 -2.66 -9.44
N SER A 272 -8.89 -2.19 -10.65
CA SER A 272 -9.36 -0.90 -11.19
C SER A 272 -8.86 0.36 -10.46
N PHE A 273 -7.90 0.24 -9.54
CA PHE A 273 -7.25 1.37 -8.84
C PHE A 273 -5.82 1.61 -9.35
N SER A 274 -5.53 2.81 -9.84
CA SER A 274 -4.16 3.16 -10.24
C SER A 274 -3.23 3.46 -9.06
N ARG A 275 -3.72 3.54 -7.82
CA ARG A 275 -2.89 3.64 -6.61
C ARG A 275 -3.40 2.66 -5.56
N VAL A 276 -2.50 1.82 -5.07
CA VAL A 276 -2.81 0.83 -4.05
C VAL A 276 -2.94 1.50 -2.68
N LEU A 277 -1.97 2.33 -2.32
CA LEU A 277 -1.89 2.96 -1.01
C LEU A 277 -1.47 4.42 -1.14
N GLN A 278 -2.17 5.30 -0.46
CA GLN A 278 -1.72 6.66 -0.17
C GLN A 278 -1.64 6.86 1.33
N VAL A 279 -0.48 7.33 1.77
CA VAL A 279 -0.23 7.78 3.13
C VAL A 279 0.03 9.27 3.08
N SER A 280 -0.69 10.05 3.89
CA SER A 280 -0.58 11.51 3.97
C SER A 280 -0.30 12.00 5.40
N ASN A 281 0.22 11.13 6.25
CA ASN A 281 0.41 11.38 7.67
C ASN A 281 1.91 11.50 8.03
N GLY A 282 2.22 11.97 9.24
CA GLY A 282 3.62 12.09 9.68
C GLY A 282 4.37 10.76 9.86
N GLY A 283 3.73 9.58 9.75
CA GLY A 283 4.41 8.29 9.92
C GLY A 283 3.61 7.00 9.65
N PHE A 284 4.32 5.99 9.14
CA PHE A 284 3.82 4.69 8.73
C PHE A 284 4.79 3.59 9.19
N GLU A 285 4.50 2.93 10.32
CA GLU A 285 5.46 2.04 11.01
C GLU A 285 5.00 0.59 11.18
N GLY A 286 5.89 -0.37 10.88
CA GLY A 286 5.68 -1.80 11.14
C GLY A 286 4.56 -2.43 10.31
N ASN A 287 4.41 -1.99 9.06
CA ASN A 287 3.31 -2.39 8.18
C ASN A 287 3.76 -3.45 7.17
N GLU A 288 2.86 -4.38 6.84
CA GLU A 288 3.07 -5.47 5.89
C GLU A 288 1.99 -5.46 4.81
N LEU A 289 2.41 -5.48 3.55
CA LEU A 289 1.54 -5.45 2.37
C LEU A 289 1.89 -6.63 1.45
N THR A 290 0.92 -7.48 1.14
CA THR A 290 0.99 -8.53 0.12
C THR A 290 -0.16 -8.33 -0.86
N ILE A 291 0.13 -7.76 -2.02
CA ILE A 291 -0.89 -7.19 -2.91
C ILE A 291 -0.72 -7.67 -4.34
N VAL A 292 -1.83 -8.07 -4.96
CA VAL A 292 -1.95 -8.23 -6.41
C VAL A 292 -2.76 -7.05 -6.93
N SER A 293 -2.16 -6.19 -7.77
CA SER A 293 -2.86 -5.10 -8.46
C SER A 293 -3.16 -5.55 -9.89
N ALA A 294 -4.44 -5.51 -10.30
CA ALA A 294 -4.86 -5.98 -11.61
C ALA A 294 -5.95 -5.08 -12.23
N ASN A 295 -6.25 -5.33 -13.51
CA ASN A 295 -7.31 -4.70 -14.27
C ASN A 295 -7.25 -3.16 -14.32
N VAL A 296 -6.05 -2.58 -14.37
CA VAL A 296 -5.85 -1.14 -14.63
C VAL A 296 -5.27 -0.95 -16.04
N SER A 297 -6.13 -0.63 -17.01
CA SER A 297 -5.72 -0.50 -18.41
C SER A 297 -4.88 0.74 -18.71
N ALA A 298 -5.04 1.81 -17.94
CA ALA A 298 -4.33 3.08 -18.10
C ALA A 298 -3.97 3.67 -16.73
N PRO A 299 -2.92 3.14 -16.04
CA PRO A 299 -2.53 3.65 -14.74
C PRO A 299 -2.06 5.10 -14.83
N SER A 300 -2.59 5.97 -13.99
CA SER A 300 -2.26 7.41 -13.96
C SER A 300 -1.45 7.85 -12.74
N THR A 301 -1.15 6.94 -11.82
CA THR A 301 -0.48 7.21 -10.54
C THR A 301 0.50 6.10 -10.16
N GLU A 302 1.41 6.38 -9.24
CA GLU A 302 2.23 5.42 -8.51
C GLU A 302 1.41 4.34 -7.77
N LEU A 303 2.07 3.24 -7.38
CA LEU A 303 1.48 2.19 -6.56
C LEU A 303 1.32 2.62 -5.10
N ILE A 304 2.40 3.07 -4.46
CA ILE A 304 2.42 3.54 -3.08
C ILE A 304 2.91 4.99 -3.04
N ASN A 305 2.08 5.89 -2.51
CA ASN A 305 2.45 7.27 -2.24
C ASN A 305 2.67 7.49 -0.74
N VAL A 306 3.86 7.97 -0.38
CA VAL A 306 4.27 8.29 1.00
C VAL A 306 4.79 9.72 1.12
N THR A 307 4.27 10.62 0.29
CA THR A 307 4.67 12.03 0.28
C THR A 307 4.46 12.65 1.67
N GLY A 308 5.52 13.24 2.23
CA GLY A 308 5.51 13.87 3.55
C GLY A 308 5.54 12.91 4.75
N CYS A 309 5.73 11.61 4.52
CA CYS A 309 5.61 10.59 5.56
C CYS A 309 6.96 10.00 5.97
N ASN A 310 7.09 9.61 7.25
CA ASN A 310 8.20 8.79 7.72
C ASN A 310 7.80 7.31 7.74
N VAL A 311 8.36 6.53 6.84
CA VAL A 311 8.11 5.09 6.71
C VAL A 311 9.18 4.32 7.47
N LYS A 312 8.78 3.36 8.31
CA LYS A 312 9.73 2.53 9.06
C LYS A 312 9.25 1.10 9.15
N GLY A 313 10.11 0.12 8.88
CA GLY A 313 9.72 -1.29 9.03
C GLY A 313 8.67 -1.75 8.02
N LEU A 314 8.56 -1.11 6.85
CA LEU A 314 7.60 -1.50 5.82
C LEU A 314 8.09 -2.77 5.11
N LYS A 315 7.25 -3.79 5.04
CA LYS A 315 7.43 -4.95 4.15
C LYS A 315 6.35 -4.93 3.08
N ALA A 316 6.72 -4.66 1.84
CA ALA A 316 5.76 -4.61 0.73
C ALA A 316 6.11 -5.61 -0.36
N ARG A 317 5.18 -6.48 -0.73
CA ARG A 317 5.25 -7.37 -1.89
C ARG A 317 4.08 -7.05 -2.82
N ILE A 318 4.40 -6.57 -4.03
CA ILE A 318 3.41 -6.19 -5.04
C ILE A 318 3.64 -7.01 -6.32
N SER A 319 2.56 -7.59 -6.83
CA SER A 319 2.51 -8.29 -8.12
C SER A 319 1.58 -7.57 -9.09
N LEU A 320 2.02 -7.44 -10.35
CA LEU A 320 1.33 -6.78 -11.46
C LEU A 320 1.16 -7.75 -12.65
N PRO A 321 0.16 -8.65 -12.62
CA PRO A 321 -0.06 -9.63 -13.69
C PRO A 321 -0.27 -9.00 -15.07
N THR A 322 -0.84 -7.79 -15.13
CA THR A 322 -1.11 -7.09 -16.40
C THR A 322 0.11 -6.30 -16.88
N LEU A 323 0.55 -6.52 -18.13
CA LEU A 323 1.72 -5.82 -18.70
C LEU A 323 1.51 -4.30 -18.82
N SER A 324 0.30 -3.85 -19.17
CA SER A 324 -0.03 -2.42 -19.30
C SER A 324 0.09 -1.65 -17.97
N GLU A 325 0.11 -2.33 -16.83
CA GLU A 325 0.21 -1.72 -15.49
C GLU A 325 1.63 -1.37 -15.07
N ARG A 326 2.64 -1.90 -15.78
CA ARG A 326 4.04 -1.91 -15.34
C ARG A 326 4.82 -0.68 -15.82
N ASN A 327 4.41 -0.08 -16.93
CA ASN A 327 5.22 0.93 -17.59
C ASN A 327 5.21 2.26 -16.83
N ASN A 328 6.40 2.81 -16.57
CA ASN A 328 6.63 4.16 -16.02
C ASN A 328 5.92 4.47 -14.69
N ARG A 329 5.64 3.45 -13.88
CA ARG A 329 4.90 3.60 -12.63
C ARG A 329 5.78 3.33 -11.43
N TYR A 330 5.87 4.30 -10.52
CA TYR A 330 6.63 4.12 -9.29
C TYR A 330 6.01 3.06 -8.37
N VAL A 331 6.82 2.14 -7.82
CA VAL A 331 6.38 1.21 -6.76
C VAL A 331 6.17 1.99 -5.47
N ILE A 332 7.19 2.72 -5.01
CA ILE A 332 7.06 3.64 -3.88
C ILE A 332 7.54 5.05 -4.27
N TYR A 333 6.74 6.04 -3.90
CA TYR A 333 6.91 7.41 -4.38
C TYR A 333 6.75 8.43 -3.26
N HIS A 334 7.58 9.47 -3.34
CA HIS A 334 7.40 10.72 -2.61
C HIS A 334 7.48 11.85 -3.63
N SER A 335 6.58 12.83 -3.59
CA SER A 335 6.66 13.97 -4.51
C SER A 335 7.88 14.83 -4.23
N PRO A 336 8.51 15.45 -5.23
CA PRO A 336 9.52 16.48 -4.98
C PRO A 336 8.97 17.59 -4.07
N SER A 337 9.85 18.25 -3.32
CA SER A 337 9.49 19.51 -2.63
C SER A 337 9.17 20.58 -3.67
N THR A 338 8.31 21.53 -3.31
CA THR A 338 8.07 22.73 -4.13
C THR A 338 9.31 23.61 -4.24
N ASP A 339 10.20 23.56 -3.25
CA ASP A 339 11.53 24.13 -3.32
C ASP A 339 12.50 23.08 -3.91
N PRO A 340 13.03 23.29 -5.12
CA PRO A 340 13.93 22.33 -5.74
C PRO A 340 15.25 22.17 -4.97
N ASN A 341 15.56 23.03 -3.99
CA ASN A 341 16.75 22.90 -3.14
C ASN A 341 16.52 22.06 -1.88
N GLN A 342 15.30 21.60 -1.63
CA GLN A 342 14.96 20.84 -0.42
C GLN A 342 14.90 19.34 -0.69
N GLN A 343 15.41 18.58 0.27
CA GLN A 343 15.22 17.13 0.33
C GLN A 343 13.75 16.79 0.53
N ALA A 344 13.39 15.53 0.25
CA ALA A 344 12.10 15.00 0.68
C ALA A 344 11.89 15.24 2.18
N SER A 345 10.68 15.68 2.55
CA SER A 345 10.27 15.85 3.95
C SER A 345 10.00 14.51 4.64
N GLY A 346 9.74 13.46 3.86
CA GLY A 346 9.62 12.08 4.32
C GLY A 346 10.92 11.28 4.25
N SER A 347 10.86 10.08 4.81
CA SER A 347 11.97 9.12 4.85
C SER A 347 11.45 7.69 4.76
N ILE A 348 12.32 6.74 4.43
CA ILE A 348 12.03 5.31 4.52
C ILE A 348 13.18 4.55 5.15
N THR A 349 12.92 3.83 6.24
CA THR A 349 13.98 3.14 7.01
C THR A 349 13.64 1.71 7.34
N ASN A 350 14.65 0.85 7.44
CA ASN A 350 14.53 -0.55 7.88
C ASN A 350 13.41 -1.30 7.15
N SER A 351 13.32 -1.13 5.83
CA SER A 351 12.18 -1.56 5.01
C SER A 351 12.60 -2.51 3.89
N GLU A 352 11.67 -3.32 3.42
CA GLU A 352 11.88 -4.28 2.34
C GLU A 352 10.75 -4.16 1.31
N ILE A 353 11.12 -3.86 0.06
CA ILE A 353 10.18 -3.64 -1.04
C ILE A 353 10.45 -4.68 -2.12
N THR A 354 9.45 -5.48 -2.46
CA THR A 354 9.52 -6.55 -3.47
C THR A 354 8.52 -6.29 -4.58
N CYS A 355 9.02 -6.13 -5.81
CA CYS A 355 8.20 -6.05 -7.02
C CYS A 355 9.04 -6.47 -8.23
N TYR A 356 8.81 -7.69 -8.72
CA TYR A 356 9.56 -8.25 -9.85
C TYR A 356 9.03 -7.77 -11.21
N ASP A 357 7.79 -7.30 -11.26
CA ASP A 357 7.12 -6.88 -12.49
C ASP A 357 7.62 -5.51 -13.01
N ILE A 358 8.11 -4.64 -12.12
CA ILE A 358 8.75 -3.38 -12.51
C ILE A 358 10.24 -3.65 -12.77
N VAL A 359 10.59 -3.80 -14.05
CA VAL A 359 11.94 -4.21 -14.47
C VAL A 359 12.98 -3.09 -14.40
N PHE A 360 12.56 -1.83 -14.46
CA PHE A 360 13.46 -0.69 -14.37
C PHE A 360 13.48 -0.14 -12.95
N ASN A 361 14.63 -0.26 -12.30
CA ASN A 361 14.83 0.21 -10.92
C ASN A 361 14.54 1.71 -10.73
N GLN A 362 14.67 2.53 -11.79
CA GLN A 362 14.29 3.94 -11.76
C GLN A 362 12.81 4.21 -11.43
N TYR A 363 11.95 3.19 -11.56
CA TYR A 363 10.54 3.24 -11.18
C TYR A 363 10.24 2.40 -9.93
N VAL A 364 11.25 1.89 -9.22
CA VAL A 364 11.00 1.18 -7.96
C VAL A 364 10.85 2.19 -6.82
N ILE A 365 11.70 3.21 -6.79
CA ILE A 365 11.66 4.27 -5.79
C ILE A 365 11.96 5.63 -6.43
N SER A 366 11.29 6.69 -5.99
CA SER A 366 11.60 8.05 -6.44
C SER A 366 12.96 8.52 -5.90
N ALA A 367 13.73 9.23 -6.73
CA ALA A 367 15.12 9.61 -6.39
C ALA A 367 15.23 10.48 -5.12
N ASN A 368 14.25 11.34 -4.89
CA ASN A 368 14.15 12.18 -3.70
C ASN A 368 13.84 11.37 -2.43
N LEU A 369 12.98 10.33 -2.50
CA LEU A 369 12.74 9.44 -1.35
C LEU A 369 13.99 8.60 -1.09
N LEU A 370 14.63 8.11 -2.16
CA LEU A 370 15.87 7.35 -2.05
C LEU A 370 16.95 8.16 -1.33
N LYS A 371 17.08 9.49 -1.53
CA LYS A 371 18.05 10.32 -0.77
C LYS A 371 17.90 10.14 0.74
N LYS A 372 16.65 10.06 1.23
CA LYS A 372 16.27 9.92 2.64
C LYS A 372 15.96 8.48 3.07
N SER A 373 16.44 7.48 2.35
CA SER A 373 16.28 6.08 2.74
C SER A 373 17.49 5.53 3.50
N GLU A 374 17.26 4.66 4.48
CA GLU A 374 18.33 3.98 5.24
C GLU A 374 17.97 2.53 5.60
N ASN A 375 18.89 1.59 5.38
CA ASN A 375 18.68 0.16 5.62
C ASN A 375 17.44 -0.35 4.87
N VAL A 376 17.39 -0.12 3.57
CA VAL A 376 16.27 -0.52 2.71
C VAL A 376 16.74 -1.50 1.64
N ILE A 377 15.99 -2.58 1.45
CA ILE A 377 16.24 -3.60 0.43
C ILE A 377 15.14 -3.53 -0.63
N PHE A 378 15.54 -3.57 -1.90
CA PHE A 378 14.65 -3.61 -3.05
C PHE A 378 14.85 -4.92 -3.81
N ASN A 379 13.90 -5.83 -3.70
CA ASN A 379 13.87 -7.10 -4.42
C ASN A 379 13.13 -6.91 -5.76
N THR A 380 13.90 -6.69 -6.82
CA THR A 380 13.41 -6.44 -8.18
C THR A 380 14.03 -7.47 -9.12
N SER A 381 13.88 -7.32 -10.44
CA SER A 381 14.65 -8.14 -11.40
C SER A 381 16.17 -7.93 -11.31
N ARG A 382 16.60 -6.79 -10.74
CA ARG A 382 17.99 -6.39 -10.49
C ARG A 382 18.09 -5.83 -9.06
N PRO A 383 18.07 -6.69 -8.03
CA PRO A 383 17.95 -6.24 -6.66
C PRO A 383 19.11 -5.33 -6.22
N PHE A 384 18.79 -4.38 -5.35
CA PHE A 384 19.76 -3.48 -4.75
C PHE A 384 19.34 -3.13 -3.31
N GLU A 385 20.31 -2.70 -2.50
CA GLU A 385 20.05 -2.21 -1.16
C GLU A 385 20.68 -0.84 -0.95
N LYS A 386 20.14 -0.08 0.00
CA LYS A 386 20.72 1.16 0.49
C LYS A 386 21.00 1.07 1.99
N ARG A 387 22.26 1.23 2.38
CA ARG A 387 22.75 1.26 3.78
C ARG A 387 23.54 2.55 4.01
N GLY A 388 23.00 3.43 4.84
CA GLY A 388 23.52 4.80 4.99
C GLY A 388 23.58 5.53 3.64
N GLY A 389 24.72 6.17 3.34
CA GLY A 389 24.95 6.88 2.08
C GLY A 389 25.27 5.99 0.87
N ARG A 390 25.27 4.66 1.02
CA ARG A 390 25.78 3.73 0.01
C ARG A 390 24.68 2.85 -0.55
N ILE A 391 24.75 2.60 -1.84
CA ILE A 391 23.83 1.76 -2.61
C ILE A 391 24.63 0.61 -3.19
N ARG A 392 24.21 -0.62 -2.94
CA ARG A 392 24.89 -1.81 -3.40
C ARG A 392 23.95 -2.62 -4.29
N GLN A 393 24.43 -2.98 -5.48
CA GLN A 393 23.72 -3.95 -6.32
C GLN A 393 23.92 -5.35 -5.74
N LEU A 394 22.83 -6.11 -5.59
CA LEU A 394 22.84 -7.43 -4.93
C LEU A 394 22.96 -8.59 -5.91
N SER A 395 22.58 -8.40 -7.17
CA SER A 395 22.73 -9.41 -8.23
C SER A 395 23.82 -9.03 -9.21
N ASN A 396 24.73 -9.96 -9.48
CA ASN A 396 25.73 -9.84 -10.53
C ASN A 396 25.35 -10.78 -11.66
N ASN A 397 25.10 -10.22 -12.84
CA ASN A 397 25.07 -11.03 -14.04
C ASN A 397 26.49 -11.12 -14.58
N THR A 398 26.89 -12.31 -15.04
CA THR A 398 28.12 -12.45 -15.82
C THR A 398 28.01 -11.58 -17.07
N VAL A 399 28.97 -10.67 -17.26
CA VAL A 399 29.00 -9.77 -18.41
C VAL A 399 30.05 -10.26 -19.40
N SER A 400 29.69 -10.40 -20.68
CA SER A 400 30.65 -10.68 -21.74
C SER A 400 31.51 -9.44 -22.01
N ALA A 401 32.82 -9.63 -22.06
CA ALA A 401 33.81 -8.61 -22.40
C ALA A 401 34.59 -8.96 -23.68
N GLY A 402 33.93 -9.71 -24.57
CA GLY A 402 34.44 -10.04 -25.89
C GLY A 402 35.19 -11.37 -25.91
N THR A 403 36.21 -11.45 -26.75
CA THR A 403 37.05 -12.64 -26.88
C THR A 403 38.53 -12.28 -26.92
N VAL A 404 39.41 -13.25 -26.68
CA VAL A 404 40.84 -13.02 -26.86
C VAL A 404 41.14 -12.72 -28.33
N GLY A 405 41.88 -11.62 -28.56
CA GLY A 405 42.09 -11.02 -29.88
C GLY A 405 41.11 -9.89 -30.23
N SER A 406 39.95 -9.84 -29.57
CA SER A 406 38.98 -8.74 -29.67
C SER A 406 38.28 -8.47 -28.32
N PRO A 407 39.01 -8.01 -27.29
CA PRO A 407 38.39 -7.53 -26.07
C PRO A 407 37.51 -6.32 -26.35
N VAL A 408 36.38 -6.20 -25.66
CA VAL A 408 35.49 -5.04 -25.79
C VAL A 408 35.24 -4.38 -24.44
N ASP A 409 34.92 -3.10 -24.48
CA ASP A 409 34.46 -2.36 -23.30
C ASP A 409 33.09 -2.92 -22.87
N ALA A 410 33.05 -3.51 -21.68
CA ALA A 410 31.86 -4.12 -21.14
C ALA A 410 31.22 -3.23 -20.07
N ALA A 411 29.96 -2.84 -20.25
CA ALA A 411 29.20 -2.13 -19.23
C ALA A 411 28.83 -3.07 -18.08
N ILE A 412 29.37 -2.81 -16.89
CA ILE A 412 29.19 -3.67 -15.72
C ILE A 412 28.22 -3.10 -14.68
N PHE A 413 28.01 -1.79 -14.71
CA PHE A 413 27.12 -1.09 -13.79
C PHE A 413 26.61 0.19 -14.44
N SER A 414 25.32 0.45 -14.30
CA SER A 414 24.72 1.72 -14.74
C SER A 414 23.83 2.27 -13.64
N PHE A 415 23.79 3.59 -13.55
CA PHE A 415 22.95 4.29 -12.58
C PHE A 415 22.41 5.59 -13.18
N ARG A 416 21.22 5.98 -12.74
CA ARG A 416 20.67 7.29 -13.01
C ARG A 416 21.40 8.34 -12.17
N GLN A 417 21.84 9.41 -12.83
CA GLN A 417 22.48 10.54 -12.16
C GLN A 417 21.55 11.14 -11.08
N ALA A 418 22.14 11.63 -10.00
CA ALA A 418 21.42 12.25 -8.89
C ALA A 418 21.16 13.76 -9.12
N ASP A 419 21.46 14.23 -10.32
CA ASP A 419 21.28 15.61 -10.72
C ASP A 419 19.84 16.07 -10.53
N ASN A 420 19.69 17.19 -9.83
CA ASN A 420 18.43 17.92 -9.83
C ASN A 420 18.51 19.10 -10.80
N PHE A 421 18.10 18.88 -12.05
CA PHE A 421 18.07 19.94 -13.06
C PHE A 421 17.16 21.11 -12.69
N ALA A 422 16.16 20.89 -11.83
CA ALA A 422 15.29 21.96 -11.35
C ALA A 422 15.95 22.86 -10.29
N SER A 423 17.12 22.49 -9.77
CA SER A 423 17.88 23.25 -8.78
C SER A 423 19.18 23.78 -9.38
N THR A 424 19.56 25.01 -9.02
CA THR A 424 20.88 25.58 -9.35
C THR A 424 21.96 25.19 -8.34
N ASN A 425 21.58 24.81 -7.11
CA ASN A 425 22.50 24.41 -6.04
C ASN A 425 22.54 22.88 -5.83
N GLY A 426 21.46 22.19 -6.18
CA GLY A 426 21.27 20.75 -6.00
C GLY A 426 21.90 19.88 -7.09
N ARG A 427 22.69 20.49 -7.98
CA ARG A 427 23.50 19.79 -9.00
C ARG A 427 24.92 19.50 -8.53
N GLY A 428 25.40 20.17 -7.48
CA GLY A 428 26.72 19.91 -6.91
C GLY A 428 26.72 18.61 -6.11
N GLY A 429 27.77 17.81 -6.27
CA GLY A 429 27.92 16.55 -5.56
C GLY A 429 29.13 15.76 -6.03
N TYR A 430 29.20 14.51 -5.64
CA TYR A 430 30.17 13.56 -6.18
C TYR A 430 29.55 12.17 -6.27
N TYR A 431 30.16 11.35 -7.12
CA TYR A 431 29.95 9.92 -7.24
C TYR A 431 31.22 9.21 -6.79
N ARG A 432 31.08 8.22 -5.91
CA ARG A 432 32.14 7.29 -5.53
C ARG A 432 31.65 5.89 -5.78
N ILE A 433 32.36 5.16 -6.64
CA ILE A 433 31.96 3.83 -7.11
C ILE A 433 33.04 2.85 -6.70
N TRP A 434 32.65 1.75 -6.07
CA TRP A 434 33.53 0.61 -5.80
C TRP A 434 33.10 -0.58 -6.64
N ILE A 435 34.09 -1.24 -7.23
CA ILE A 435 33.93 -2.46 -8.00
C ILE A 435 34.80 -3.53 -7.36
N ASP A 436 34.22 -4.69 -7.10
CA ASP A 436 34.93 -5.91 -6.73
C ASP A 436 34.57 -6.97 -7.75
N GLY A 437 35.55 -7.47 -8.50
CA GLY A 437 35.24 -8.40 -9.58
C GLY A 437 36.38 -9.29 -10.04
N VAL A 438 35.98 -10.26 -10.83
CA VAL A 438 36.82 -11.30 -11.41
C VAL A 438 36.63 -11.28 -12.91
N ILE A 439 37.73 -11.15 -13.65
CA ILE A 439 37.75 -11.35 -15.10
C ILE A 439 38.24 -12.77 -15.35
N ARG A 440 37.53 -13.49 -16.22
CA ARG A 440 37.89 -14.82 -16.70
C ARG A 440 38.13 -14.74 -18.19
N ALA A 441 39.12 -15.47 -18.68
CA ALA A 441 39.37 -15.64 -20.09
C ALA A 441 39.66 -17.12 -20.38
N GLY A 442 39.02 -17.69 -21.40
CA GLY A 442 39.08 -19.12 -21.72
C GLY A 442 38.04 -19.96 -20.94
N GLY A 443 37.97 -21.26 -21.21
CA GLY A 443 36.93 -22.15 -20.66
C GLY A 443 37.27 -23.63 -20.67
N TYR A 444 36.26 -24.48 -20.43
CA TYR A 444 36.46 -25.93 -20.47
C TYR A 444 36.67 -26.37 -21.93
N GLY A 445 37.86 -26.89 -22.25
CA GLY A 445 38.25 -27.29 -23.61
C GLY A 445 39.07 -26.25 -24.40
N SER A 446 39.37 -25.09 -23.80
CA SER A 446 40.34 -24.14 -24.38
C SER A 446 41.78 -24.60 -24.18
N GLY A 447 42.71 -24.10 -25.00
CA GLY A 447 44.15 -24.37 -24.84
C GLY A 447 44.78 -23.75 -23.58
N GLY A 448 44.00 -22.98 -22.81
CA GLY A 448 44.39 -22.37 -21.54
C GLY A 448 43.27 -21.52 -20.93
N SER A 449 43.41 -21.20 -19.65
CA SER A 449 42.49 -20.32 -18.91
C SER A 449 43.26 -19.32 -18.07
N ALA A 450 42.74 -18.10 -17.98
CA ALA A 450 43.27 -17.04 -17.12
C ALA A 450 42.15 -16.44 -16.27
N VAL A 451 42.49 -16.08 -15.03
CA VAL A 451 41.60 -15.42 -14.06
C VAL A 451 42.35 -14.27 -13.41
N LEU A 452 41.71 -13.10 -13.33
CA LEU A 452 42.23 -11.92 -12.64
C LEU A 452 41.18 -11.37 -11.68
N SER A 453 41.51 -11.29 -10.40
CA SER A 453 40.69 -10.68 -9.36
C SER A 453 41.18 -9.27 -9.06
N PHE A 454 40.27 -8.30 -8.98
CA PHE A 454 40.63 -6.90 -8.77
C PHE A 454 39.58 -6.15 -7.94
N GLN A 455 40.04 -5.05 -7.34
CA GLN A 455 39.18 -4.01 -6.80
C GLN A 455 39.46 -2.70 -7.53
N ALA A 456 38.41 -1.93 -7.81
CA ALA A 456 38.53 -0.60 -8.38
C ALA A 456 37.70 0.42 -7.62
N GLN A 457 38.21 1.64 -7.54
CA GLN A 457 37.49 2.80 -7.04
C GLN A 457 37.49 3.90 -8.10
N LEU A 458 36.30 4.40 -8.43
CA LEU A 458 36.13 5.58 -9.27
C LEU A 458 35.57 6.73 -8.45
N ILE A 459 36.08 7.94 -8.67
CA ILE A 459 35.58 9.17 -8.07
C ILE A 459 35.36 10.20 -9.18
N VAL A 460 34.16 10.79 -9.18
CA VAL A 460 33.78 11.85 -10.11
C VAL A 460 33.10 12.96 -9.33
N ASN A 461 33.66 14.16 -9.37
CA ASN A 461 33.02 15.33 -8.79
C ASN A 461 32.15 16.01 -9.84
N GLN A 462 31.09 16.64 -9.36
CA GLN A 462 30.20 17.44 -10.17
C GLN A 462 30.05 18.81 -9.53
N ASN A 463 30.30 19.86 -10.31
CA ASN A 463 30.12 21.22 -9.82
C ASN A 463 28.64 21.61 -9.78
N ASN A 464 28.32 22.75 -9.17
CA ASN A 464 26.95 23.26 -9.09
C ASN A 464 26.31 23.62 -10.45
N THR A 465 27.08 23.77 -11.54
CA THR A 465 26.52 23.99 -12.88
C THR A 465 26.13 22.69 -13.58
N GLY A 466 26.53 21.54 -13.03
CA GLY A 466 26.31 20.22 -13.62
C GLY A 466 27.47 19.72 -14.51
N ASN A 467 28.61 20.40 -14.50
CA ASN A 467 29.79 19.93 -15.22
C ASN A 467 30.51 18.87 -14.38
N MET A 468 30.88 17.79 -15.05
CA MET A 468 31.60 16.66 -14.47
C MET A 468 33.11 16.87 -14.59
N ASP A 469 33.82 16.68 -13.49
CA ASP A 469 35.28 16.59 -13.51
C ASP A 469 35.72 15.30 -14.21
N ALA A 470 36.98 15.25 -14.66
CA ALA A 470 37.56 14.04 -15.20
C ALA A 470 37.52 12.91 -14.14
N PRO A 471 37.03 11.71 -14.48
CA PRO A 471 36.96 10.61 -13.53
C PRO A 471 38.35 10.18 -13.08
N SER A 472 38.55 10.05 -11.78
CA SER A 472 39.75 9.42 -11.20
C SER A 472 39.45 7.95 -10.93
N ALA A 473 40.29 7.04 -11.43
CA ALA A 473 40.15 5.60 -11.25
C ALA A 473 41.41 5.01 -10.64
N THR A 474 41.25 4.25 -9.55
CA THR A 474 42.32 3.43 -8.95
C THR A 474 41.94 1.97 -9.09
N VAL A 475 42.82 1.15 -9.65
CA VAL A 475 42.63 -0.30 -9.82
C VAL A 475 43.73 -1.03 -9.07
N ILE A 476 43.34 -1.98 -8.23
CA ILE A 476 44.23 -2.84 -7.45
C ILE A 476 44.00 -4.28 -7.93
N ILE A 477 45.02 -4.90 -8.50
CA ILE A 477 45.00 -6.32 -8.81
C ILE A 477 45.26 -7.08 -7.51
N LEU A 478 44.31 -7.92 -7.11
CA LEU A 478 44.39 -8.70 -5.88
C LEU A 478 45.11 -10.03 -6.11
N ASP A 479 44.73 -10.71 -7.19
CA ASP A 479 45.27 -12.01 -7.55
C ASP A 479 45.16 -12.24 -9.06
N LYS A 480 46.02 -13.14 -9.58
CA LYS A 480 46.07 -13.51 -10.98
C LYS A 480 46.54 -14.97 -11.10
N SER A 481 45.74 -15.77 -11.80
CA SER A 481 46.04 -17.18 -12.11
C SER A 481 45.95 -17.42 -13.61
N VAL A 482 46.90 -18.17 -14.15
CA VAL A 482 46.98 -18.45 -15.59
C VAL A 482 47.60 -19.82 -15.82
N THR A 483 46.94 -20.66 -16.63
CA THR A 483 47.42 -22.03 -16.89
C THR A 483 48.50 -22.07 -17.96
N ASN A 484 48.43 -21.19 -18.96
CA ASN A 484 49.43 -21.04 -20.01
C ASN A 484 49.49 -19.58 -20.48
N PRO A 485 50.41 -18.76 -19.94
CA PRO A 485 50.51 -17.33 -20.26
C PRO A 485 50.81 -17.05 -21.74
N SER A 486 51.47 -17.99 -22.43
CA SER A 486 51.76 -17.84 -23.86
C SER A 486 50.49 -18.00 -24.71
N TYR A 487 49.53 -18.79 -24.23
CA TYR A 487 48.25 -19.00 -24.89
C TYR A 487 47.24 -17.93 -24.52
N ILE A 488 47.07 -17.62 -23.24
CA ILE A 488 46.11 -16.64 -22.75
C ILE A 488 46.60 -16.04 -21.45
N ASP A 489 46.59 -14.71 -21.35
CA ASP A 489 46.95 -14.01 -20.13
C ASP A 489 46.17 -12.71 -19.96
N ILE A 490 45.67 -12.43 -18.76
CA ILE A 490 45.02 -11.16 -18.44
C ILE A 490 46.08 -10.24 -17.82
N MET A 491 46.55 -9.27 -18.58
CA MET A 491 47.60 -8.31 -18.19
C MET A 491 47.11 -7.27 -17.19
N GLY A 492 45.81 -7.01 -17.17
CA GLY A 492 45.19 -6.03 -16.27
C GLY A 492 43.78 -5.67 -16.73
N VAL A 493 43.23 -4.64 -16.11
CA VAL A 493 41.90 -4.11 -16.45
C VAL A 493 41.94 -2.59 -16.35
N LEU A 494 41.33 -1.93 -17.32
CA LEU A 494 40.97 -0.52 -17.21
C LEU A 494 39.52 -0.44 -16.74
N VAL A 495 39.23 0.46 -15.81
CA VAL A 495 37.85 0.74 -15.37
C VAL A 495 37.58 2.22 -15.61
N THR A 496 36.48 2.52 -16.31
CA THR A 496 36.08 3.90 -16.60
C THR A 496 34.62 4.12 -16.28
N VAL A 497 34.22 5.38 -16.17
CA VAL A 497 32.82 5.78 -16.08
C VAL A 497 32.54 6.87 -17.09
N ASN A 498 31.48 6.71 -17.87
CA ASN A 498 31.01 7.70 -18.82
C ASN A 498 29.60 8.15 -18.45
N PHE A 499 29.30 9.43 -18.73
CA PHE A 499 28.01 10.04 -18.44
C PHE A 499 27.35 10.47 -19.75
N ALA A 500 26.22 9.84 -20.08
CA ALA A 500 25.44 10.15 -21.27
C ALA A 500 23.95 10.05 -20.94
N SER A 501 23.14 10.99 -21.43
CA SER A 501 21.68 10.97 -21.28
C SER A 501 21.20 10.78 -19.83
N ASN A 502 21.86 11.44 -18.86
CA ASN A 502 21.59 11.33 -17.41
C ASN A 502 21.86 9.95 -16.80
N ILE A 503 22.67 9.13 -17.47
CA ILE A 503 23.08 7.80 -17.02
C ILE A 503 24.60 7.81 -16.85
N GLY A 504 25.07 7.41 -15.67
CA GLY A 504 26.46 7.01 -15.46
C GLY A 504 26.61 5.54 -15.79
N THR A 505 27.53 5.19 -16.68
CA THR A 505 27.83 3.81 -17.07
C THR A 505 29.28 3.51 -16.78
N VAL A 506 29.51 2.51 -15.93
CA VAL A 506 30.82 1.99 -15.60
C VAL A 506 31.15 0.88 -16.57
N THR A 507 32.29 1.03 -17.25
CA THR A 507 32.80 0.02 -18.17
C THR A 507 34.13 -0.54 -17.67
N ILE A 508 34.37 -1.81 -18.00
CA ILE A 508 35.68 -2.42 -17.89
C ILE A 508 36.24 -2.68 -19.28
N SER A 509 37.56 -2.58 -19.41
CA SER A 509 38.30 -2.95 -20.62
C SER A 509 39.41 -3.94 -20.21
N PRO A 510 39.16 -5.25 -20.32
CA PRO A 510 40.19 -6.25 -20.05
C PRO A 510 41.37 -6.10 -21.00
N ARG A 511 42.59 -6.16 -20.46
CA ARG A 511 43.82 -6.19 -21.26
C ARG A 511 44.29 -7.63 -21.32
N VAL A 512 44.13 -8.26 -22.48
CA VAL A 512 44.44 -9.69 -22.66
C VAL A 512 45.54 -9.87 -23.69
N ALA A 513 46.44 -10.82 -23.46
CA ALA A 513 47.54 -11.21 -24.33
C ALA A 513 47.55 -12.73 -24.55
N GLY A 514 48.36 -13.21 -25.49
CA GLY A 514 48.51 -14.63 -25.83
C GLY A 514 48.03 -14.97 -27.25
N THR A 515 48.27 -16.22 -27.67
CA THR A 515 47.95 -16.71 -29.02
C THR A 515 46.55 -17.31 -29.16
N GLY A 516 45.86 -17.58 -28.07
CA GLY A 516 44.48 -18.08 -28.07
C GLY A 516 43.57 -17.04 -28.72
N THR A 517 42.83 -17.42 -29.75
CA THR A 517 41.85 -16.53 -30.41
C THR A 517 40.45 -17.06 -30.14
N ASN A 518 39.48 -16.16 -30.06
CA ASN A 518 38.06 -16.48 -29.81
C ASN A 518 37.74 -17.09 -28.43
N GLU A 519 38.71 -17.11 -27.52
CA GLU A 519 38.47 -17.53 -26.14
C GLU A 519 37.58 -16.49 -25.44
N PRO A 520 36.47 -16.89 -24.80
CA PRO A 520 35.53 -15.93 -24.22
C PRO A 520 36.17 -15.19 -23.06
N ILE A 521 35.90 -13.90 -22.96
CA ILE A 521 36.26 -13.07 -21.80
C ILE A 521 34.97 -12.70 -21.07
N SER A 522 34.91 -12.92 -19.76
CA SER A 522 33.75 -12.58 -18.94
C SER A 522 34.16 -11.87 -17.66
N TYR A 523 33.23 -11.09 -17.11
CA TYR A 523 33.34 -10.43 -15.82
C TYR A 523 32.22 -10.90 -14.89
N ASP A 524 32.60 -11.18 -13.64
CA ASP A 524 31.69 -11.46 -12.53
C ASP A 524 32.09 -10.56 -11.35
N GLY A 525 31.19 -9.72 -10.84
CA GLY A 525 31.55 -8.83 -9.73
C GLY A 525 30.46 -7.87 -9.30
N VAL A 526 30.61 -7.30 -8.10
CA VAL A 526 29.65 -6.40 -7.44
C VAL A 526 30.05 -4.94 -7.66
N ALA A 527 29.05 -4.07 -7.79
CA ALA A 527 29.21 -2.62 -7.76
C ALA A 527 28.50 -2.00 -6.54
N GLU A 528 29.16 -1.03 -5.93
CA GLU A 528 28.63 -0.16 -4.88
C GLU A 528 28.79 1.31 -5.28
N LEU A 529 27.75 2.10 -5.06
CA LEU A 529 27.68 3.52 -5.40
C LEU A 529 27.37 4.33 -4.15
N GLN A 530 28.21 5.32 -3.86
CA GLN A 530 27.90 6.40 -2.95
C GLN A 530 27.76 7.70 -3.74
N SER A 531 26.72 8.46 -3.43
CA SER A 531 26.47 9.77 -4.03
C SER A 531 26.10 10.77 -2.95
N ASP A 532 26.68 11.98 -2.98
CA ASP A 532 26.37 13.03 -1.99
C ASP A 532 25.74 14.28 -2.63
N PHE A 533 24.67 14.06 -3.38
CA PHE A 533 23.88 15.15 -3.95
C PHE A 533 22.88 15.64 -2.93
N LEU A 534 22.61 16.95 -2.94
CA LEU A 534 21.76 17.56 -1.91
C LEU A 534 20.36 16.96 -1.91
N VAL A 535 19.73 16.78 -3.07
CA VAL A 535 18.27 16.55 -3.16
C VAL A 535 17.91 15.11 -3.51
N ASN A 536 18.57 14.53 -4.50
CA ASN A 536 18.26 13.20 -5.02
C ASN A 536 19.35 12.19 -4.65
N GLY A 537 18.99 10.90 -4.65
CA GLY A 537 19.94 9.79 -4.68
C GLY A 537 20.01 9.19 -6.08
N SER A 538 21.19 8.67 -6.44
CA SER A 538 21.35 7.90 -7.68
C SER A 538 20.66 6.56 -7.58
N ILE A 539 20.09 6.09 -8.69
CA ILE A 539 19.35 4.82 -8.73
C ILE A 539 20.07 3.85 -9.66
N PRO A 540 20.51 2.66 -9.20
CA PRO A 540 21.01 1.59 -10.08
C PRO A 540 19.97 1.25 -11.17
N LEU A 541 20.39 0.88 -12.38
CA LEU A 541 19.47 0.65 -13.51
C LEU A 541 19.23 -0.82 -13.88
#